data_AF-A0A4U0FC72-F1
#
_entry.id   AF-A0A4U0FC72-F1
#
_cell.length_a   1.000
_cell.length_b   1.000
_cell.length_c   1.000
_cell.angle_alpha   90.00
_cell.angle_beta   90.00
_cell.angle_gamma   90.00
#
_symmetry.space_group_name_H-M   'P 1'
#
loop_
_entity.id
_entity.type
_entity.pdbx_description
1 polymer ?
#
loop_
_entity_poly.entity_id
_entity_poly.type
_entity_poly.pdbx_seq_one_letter_code
_entity_poly.pdbx_strand_id
1 'polypeptide(L)'
;MPEEEQLIADLENMMANYRLYADSETSQPISPKPTFKFTMAHLYLAQGIIAYLGKDLPIPIGLDELARNQSSVLYSGDEVRHPKERIQHIGRALVELGLVQHENNHYSLTTFGAQYASAFDSNRWRLSAEQVKLLRQKLAEQESNASNLIKVINMAITIVRGLNEFSFEQFTEKFIAGMQLQEEWRKVTQDNRSRFMLNWLEELGFIQKQGDKYILLADKEIAPLDTLSVSERIEHIKQYIAQKGFHYPDSLIENLYLSFKSKPFVILAGVSGTGKTKLVKLFAEALGATSQNKQFSLIPVRPDWSDPSDLLGYKDLSGTYRPGQLTEVLVEASKAGNRQKPYFICLDEMNLARVEHYFSDLLSIIETQEWQNGQIVTSPLINGASLRLEDQAVYGSLSLPDNVYLIGTVNMDETTHPFSKKVLDRANTIEFNYINLGQFPDEIGYSDSLGVSPPDNSFLRSEYLQLVDVYQNHRDLVHRTTEKLVKINSILEEIHSHVGFRIRDSVCFYMIYNERFQLLSEDAAFDLQLLQKILPRVQGSSSSVKRVLLQLMQGALGKTLPIAELMEDASDLYVKWSGSQTGEAAKHPQTARKIAFMLRRLEEDGFTSYWLS
;
A
#
# COMPACT_ATOMS: atom_id res chain seq x y z
N MET A 1 34.25 -11.70 -53.66
CA MET A 1 33.23 -12.69 -53.27
C MET A 1 33.82 -13.47 -52.12
N PRO A 2 33.08 -13.73 -51.02
CA PRO A 2 33.60 -14.63 -49.99
C PRO A 2 33.92 -15.96 -50.65
N GLU A 3 35.08 -16.55 -50.34
CA GLU A 3 35.48 -17.85 -50.88
C GLU A 3 34.39 -18.87 -50.52
N GLU A 4 34.00 -19.72 -51.48
CA GLU A 4 32.87 -20.67 -51.34
C GLU A 4 32.96 -21.49 -50.05
N GLU A 5 34.17 -21.78 -49.58
CA GLU A 5 34.43 -22.50 -48.33
C GLU A 5 33.91 -21.75 -47.09
N GLN A 6 34.02 -20.43 -47.05
CA GLN A 6 33.58 -19.62 -45.91
C GLN A 6 32.05 -19.52 -45.87
N LEU A 7 31.42 -19.49 -47.05
CA LEU A 7 29.96 -19.47 -47.18
C LEU A 7 29.35 -20.83 -46.81
N ILE A 8 30.04 -21.93 -47.13
CA ILE A 8 29.68 -23.29 -46.69
C ILE A 8 29.84 -23.43 -45.17
N ALA A 9 30.95 -22.93 -44.59
CA ALA A 9 31.18 -22.97 -43.15
C ALA A 9 30.12 -22.16 -42.37
N ASP A 10 29.73 -20.99 -42.88
CA ASP A 10 28.67 -20.17 -42.28
C ASP A 10 27.29 -20.83 -42.39
N LEU A 11 26.99 -21.52 -43.50
CA LEU A 11 25.77 -22.32 -43.67
C LEU A 11 25.73 -23.53 -42.73
N GLU A 12 26.86 -24.22 -42.55
CA GLU A 12 26.98 -25.34 -41.60
C GLU A 12 26.81 -24.86 -40.15
N ASN A 13 27.40 -23.71 -39.79
CA ASN A 13 27.19 -23.10 -38.48
C ASN A 13 25.74 -22.63 -38.29
N MET A 14 25.11 -22.06 -39.31
CA MET A 14 23.71 -21.66 -39.26
C MET A 14 22.80 -22.88 -39.11
N MET A 15 23.06 -23.97 -39.82
CA MET A 15 22.34 -25.24 -39.68
C MET A 15 22.59 -25.93 -38.34
N ALA A 16 23.80 -25.86 -37.79
CA ALA A 16 24.13 -26.39 -36.46
C ALA A 16 23.40 -25.58 -35.37
N ASN A 17 23.38 -24.26 -35.48
CA ASN A 17 22.62 -23.38 -34.59
C ASN A 17 21.11 -23.57 -34.75
N TYR A 18 20.62 -23.79 -35.97
CA TYR A 18 19.21 -24.09 -36.22
C TYR A 18 18.83 -25.49 -35.71
N ARG A 19 19.73 -26.47 -35.74
CA ARG A 19 19.55 -27.77 -35.07
C ARG A 19 19.58 -27.63 -33.55
N LEU A 20 20.47 -26.83 -32.98
CA LEU A 20 20.49 -26.53 -31.54
C LEU A 20 19.24 -25.77 -31.10
N TYR A 21 18.70 -24.89 -31.95
CA TYR A 21 17.45 -24.18 -31.72
C TYR A 21 16.22 -25.08 -31.91
N ALA A 22 16.22 -25.93 -32.94
CA ALA A 22 15.16 -26.91 -33.17
C ALA A 22 15.18 -27.99 -32.10
N ASP A 23 16.35 -28.42 -31.63
CA ASP A 23 16.52 -29.34 -30.50
C ASP A 23 16.15 -28.64 -29.19
N SER A 24 16.40 -27.34 -29.01
CA SER A 24 15.95 -26.60 -27.81
C SER A 24 14.44 -26.28 -27.81
N GLU A 25 13.81 -26.14 -28.99
CA GLU A 25 12.35 -26.05 -29.13
C GLU A 25 11.65 -27.42 -29.05
N THR A 26 12.28 -28.50 -29.54
CA THR A 26 11.74 -29.87 -29.43
C THR A 26 12.10 -30.56 -28.11
N SER A 27 13.06 -30.03 -27.36
CA SER A 27 13.33 -30.39 -25.96
C SER A 27 12.92 -29.26 -25.02
N GLN A 28 11.66 -28.82 -25.11
CA GLN A 28 10.99 -28.46 -23.87
C GLN A 28 11.16 -29.65 -22.91
N PRO A 29 11.76 -29.49 -21.72
CA PRO A 29 11.64 -30.52 -20.72
C PRO A 29 10.14 -30.77 -20.60
N ILE A 30 9.71 -32.02 -20.82
CA ILE A 30 8.35 -32.44 -20.54
C ILE A 30 8.14 -32.10 -19.07
N SER A 31 7.57 -30.92 -18.83
CA SER A 31 7.17 -30.51 -17.50
C SER A 31 6.19 -31.60 -17.08
N PRO A 32 6.45 -32.31 -15.96
CA PRO A 32 5.64 -33.45 -15.60
C PRO A 32 4.19 -32.98 -15.56
N LYS A 33 3.33 -33.58 -16.40
CA LYS A 33 1.91 -33.20 -16.51
C LYS A 33 1.35 -33.08 -15.10
N PRO A 34 0.86 -31.89 -14.68
CA PRO A 34 0.37 -31.69 -13.33
C PRO A 34 -0.90 -32.51 -13.16
N THR A 35 -0.74 -33.72 -12.62
CA THR A 35 -1.81 -34.70 -12.45
C THR A 35 -1.98 -34.97 -10.97
N PHE A 36 -3.23 -34.97 -10.50
CA PHE A 36 -3.57 -35.40 -9.15
C PHE A 36 -4.48 -36.62 -9.25
N LYS A 37 -4.19 -37.67 -8.48
CA LYS A 37 -4.96 -38.94 -8.51
C LYS A 37 -5.98 -39.03 -7.35
N PHE A 38 -6.49 -37.90 -6.87
CA PHE A 38 -7.38 -37.85 -5.70
C PHE A 38 -8.85 -37.66 -6.03
N THR A 39 -9.70 -38.48 -5.43
CA THR A 39 -11.17 -38.34 -5.46
C THR A 39 -11.67 -37.87 -4.10
N MET A 40 -11.27 -36.66 -3.70
CA MET A 40 -11.75 -36.02 -2.47
C MET A 40 -12.52 -34.74 -2.82
N ALA A 41 -13.84 -34.78 -2.58
CA ALA A 41 -14.74 -33.70 -2.98
C ALA A 41 -14.56 -32.41 -2.16
N HIS A 42 -14.07 -32.52 -0.92
CA HIS A 42 -14.06 -31.45 0.05
C HIS A 42 -12.81 -31.55 0.93
N LEU A 43 -12.13 -30.42 1.19
CA LEU A 43 -10.88 -30.38 1.94
C LEU A 43 -11.11 -30.67 3.43
N TYR A 44 -12.26 -30.24 3.98
CA TYR A 44 -12.62 -30.52 5.37
C TYR A 44 -12.67 -32.02 5.72
N LEU A 45 -12.87 -32.91 4.74
CA LEU A 45 -12.89 -34.37 4.97
C LEU A 45 -11.53 -34.91 5.44
N ALA A 46 -10.45 -34.18 5.19
CA ALA A 46 -9.11 -34.56 5.61
C ALA A 46 -8.78 -34.18 7.05
N GLN A 47 -9.59 -33.32 7.67
CA GLN A 47 -9.35 -32.78 9.01
C GLN A 47 -9.37 -33.83 10.11
N GLY A 48 -10.14 -34.92 9.95
CA GLY A 48 -10.23 -35.99 10.95
C GLY A 48 -8.89 -36.71 11.19
N ILE A 49 -8.07 -36.88 10.15
CA ILE A 49 -6.71 -37.45 10.27
C ILE A 49 -5.82 -36.48 11.06
N ILE A 50 -5.82 -35.19 10.69
CA ILE A 50 -4.98 -34.17 11.34
C ILE A 50 -5.37 -34.01 12.82
N ALA A 51 -6.67 -33.92 13.12
CA ALA A 51 -7.18 -33.80 14.48
C ALA A 51 -6.85 -35.04 15.34
N TYR A 52 -6.80 -36.23 14.74
CA TYR A 52 -6.40 -37.45 15.44
C TYR A 52 -4.89 -37.46 15.74
N LEU A 53 -4.06 -37.08 14.76
CA LEU A 53 -2.61 -36.97 14.93
C LEU A 53 -2.20 -35.86 15.91
N GLY A 54 -3.00 -34.80 16.05
CA GLY A 54 -2.72 -33.66 16.94
C GLY A 54 -3.05 -33.87 18.42
N LYS A 55 -3.62 -35.02 18.80
CA LYS A 55 -3.93 -35.34 20.21
C LYS A 55 -2.68 -35.79 20.96
N ASP A 56 -1.91 -34.87 21.54
CA ASP A 56 -0.82 -35.08 22.52
C ASP A 56 0.15 -36.27 22.30
N LEU A 57 0.29 -36.73 21.05
CA LEU A 57 1.07 -37.91 20.69
C LEU A 57 2.18 -37.50 19.71
N PRO A 58 3.43 -37.33 20.17
CA PRO A 58 4.56 -37.06 19.28
C PRO A 58 5.00 -38.29 18.47
N ILE A 59 4.18 -39.34 18.40
CA ILE A 59 4.54 -40.66 17.89
C ILE A 59 3.88 -40.86 16.52
N PRO A 60 4.63 -41.32 15.49
CA PRO A 60 4.05 -41.71 14.21
C PRO A 60 2.94 -42.75 14.39
N ILE A 61 1.78 -42.52 13.80
CA ILE A 61 0.60 -43.39 13.94
C ILE A 61 0.48 -44.29 12.71
N GLY A 62 0.43 -45.60 12.94
CA GLY A 62 0.30 -46.59 11.85
C GLY A 62 -1.07 -46.54 11.17
N LEU A 63 -1.10 -46.86 9.88
CA LEU A 63 -2.35 -46.94 9.10
C LEU A 63 -3.41 -47.86 9.73
N ASP A 64 -2.98 -48.96 10.35
CA ASP A 64 -3.87 -49.91 11.03
C ASP A 64 -4.58 -49.28 12.24
N GLU A 65 -3.93 -48.35 12.94
CA GLU A 65 -4.50 -47.66 14.08
C GLU A 65 -5.52 -46.60 13.64
N LEU A 66 -5.19 -45.82 12.60
CA LEU A 66 -6.14 -44.87 12.00
C LEU A 66 -7.40 -45.57 11.49
N ALA A 67 -7.24 -46.76 10.90
CA ALA A 67 -8.36 -47.57 10.41
C ALA A 67 -9.21 -48.16 11.55
N ARG A 68 -8.60 -48.57 12.67
CA ARG A 68 -9.35 -49.01 13.87
C ARG A 68 -10.17 -47.86 14.48
N ASN A 69 -9.68 -46.64 14.38
CA ASN A 69 -10.34 -45.43 14.90
C ASN A 69 -11.12 -44.63 13.83
N GLN A 70 -11.59 -45.30 12.78
CA GLN A 70 -12.25 -44.68 11.63
C GLN A 70 -13.43 -43.75 11.99
N SER A 71 -14.16 -44.00 13.08
CA SER A 71 -15.27 -43.14 13.54
C SER A 71 -14.81 -41.75 13.98
N SER A 72 -13.54 -41.63 14.39
CA SER A 72 -12.93 -40.37 14.78
C SER A 72 -12.12 -39.72 13.64
N VAL A 73 -11.62 -40.52 12.69
CA VAL A 73 -10.70 -40.12 11.62
C VAL A 73 -11.42 -39.77 10.31
N LEU A 74 -12.55 -40.42 10.03
CA LEU A 74 -13.33 -40.23 8.79
C LEU A 74 -14.70 -39.63 9.10
N TYR A 75 -15.18 -38.75 8.21
CA TYR A 75 -16.51 -38.12 8.32
C TYR A 75 -17.61 -39.18 8.17
N SER A 76 -18.61 -39.17 9.06
CA SER A 76 -19.67 -40.19 9.14
C SER A 76 -20.73 -40.05 8.04
N GLY A 77 -21.00 -41.13 7.30
CA GLY A 77 -22.07 -41.24 6.31
C GLY A 77 -21.90 -42.49 5.45
N ASP A 78 -22.37 -43.63 6.00
CA ASP A 78 -22.17 -45.03 5.58
C ASP A 78 -20.81 -45.66 5.91
N GLU A 79 -20.85 -46.87 6.48
CA GLU A 79 -19.69 -47.69 6.82
C GLU A 79 -18.71 -47.71 5.65
N VAL A 80 -17.51 -47.17 5.88
CA VAL A 80 -16.48 -47.16 4.85
C VAL A 80 -16.03 -48.59 4.64
N ARG A 81 -16.53 -49.26 3.59
CA ARG A 81 -16.22 -50.67 3.28
C ARG A 81 -14.72 -50.97 3.26
N HIS A 82 -13.89 -49.97 2.92
CA HIS A 82 -12.43 -50.06 2.89
C HIS A 82 -11.78 -48.82 3.56
N PRO A 83 -11.68 -48.77 4.91
CA PRO A 83 -11.23 -47.57 5.62
C PRO A 83 -9.74 -47.28 5.38
N LYS A 84 -8.91 -48.32 5.26
CA LYS A 84 -7.47 -48.18 4.96
C LYS A 84 -7.21 -47.47 3.64
N GLU A 85 -7.92 -47.88 2.57
CA GLU A 85 -7.78 -47.28 1.24
C GLU A 85 -8.22 -45.81 1.25
N ARG A 86 -9.32 -45.50 1.94
CA ARG A 86 -9.81 -44.12 2.07
C ARG A 86 -8.84 -43.24 2.85
N ILE A 87 -8.28 -43.75 3.96
CA ILE A 87 -7.26 -43.03 4.76
C ILE A 87 -5.99 -42.83 3.93
N GLN A 88 -5.55 -43.82 3.15
CA GLN A 88 -4.41 -43.67 2.25
C GLN A 88 -4.66 -42.60 1.18
N HIS A 89 -5.85 -42.56 0.58
CA HIS A 89 -6.19 -41.55 -0.43
C HIS A 89 -6.20 -40.13 0.14
N ILE A 90 -6.80 -39.93 1.32
CA ILE A 90 -6.80 -38.64 2.01
C ILE A 90 -5.39 -38.28 2.47
N GLY A 91 -4.66 -39.25 3.03
CA GLY A 91 -3.29 -39.09 3.52
C GLY A 91 -2.32 -38.63 2.44
N ARG A 92 -2.45 -39.13 1.20
CA ARG A 92 -1.63 -38.65 0.07
C ARG A 92 -1.88 -37.17 -0.23
N ALA A 93 -3.13 -36.69 -0.19
CA ALA A 93 -3.43 -35.27 -0.38
C ALA A 93 -2.85 -34.41 0.76
N LEU A 94 -2.91 -34.90 2.00
CA LEU A 94 -2.29 -34.24 3.16
C LEU A 94 -0.76 -34.15 3.07
N VAL A 95 -0.13 -35.21 2.53
CA VAL A 95 1.32 -35.21 2.24
C VAL A 95 1.65 -34.20 1.15
N GLU A 96 0.88 -34.15 0.06
CA GLU A 96 1.12 -33.17 -1.02
C GLU A 96 0.84 -31.72 -0.58
N LEU A 97 -0.03 -31.49 0.40
CA LEU A 97 -0.23 -30.19 1.04
C LEU A 97 0.83 -29.86 2.11
N GLY A 98 1.75 -30.79 2.40
CA GLY A 98 2.78 -30.62 3.42
C GLY A 98 2.28 -30.62 4.85
N LEU A 99 1.06 -31.09 5.11
CA LEU A 99 0.45 -31.16 6.45
C LEU A 99 0.89 -32.39 7.23
N VAL A 100 1.20 -33.48 6.53
CA VAL A 100 1.53 -34.79 7.13
C VAL A 100 2.72 -35.39 6.40
N GLN A 101 3.60 -36.08 7.12
CA GLN A 101 4.64 -36.95 6.56
C GLN A 101 4.19 -38.41 6.64
N HIS A 102 4.58 -39.21 5.64
CA HIS A 102 4.25 -40.63 5.58
C HIS A 102 5.52 -41.47 5.33
N GLU A 103 5.96 -42.20 6.34
CA GLU A 103 7.13 -43.07 6.31
C GLU A 103 6.77 -44.46 6.85
N ASN A 104 7.19 -45.54 6.18
CA ASN A 104 7.01 -46.92 6.64
C ASN A 104 5.57 -47.25 7.13
N ASN A 105 4.54 -46.80 6.41
CA ASN A 105 3.12 -47.00 6.73
C ASN A 105 2.62 -46.28 8.01
N HIS A 106 3.38 -45.28 8.47
CA HIS A 106 3.02 -44.40 9.59
C HIS A 106 2.84 -42.96 9.11
N TYR A 107 1.91 -42.25 9.75
CA TYR A 107 1.63 -40.83 9.51
C TYR A 107 2.04 -39.99 10.73
N SER A 108 2.67 -38.85 10.49
CA SER A 108 3.04 -37.86 11.53
C SER A 108 2.80 -36.44 11.02
N LEU A 109 2.47 -35.50 11.92
CA LEU A 109 2.33 -34.10 11.54
C LEU A 109 3.69 -33.49 11.19
N THR A 110 3.73 -32.68 10.14
CA THR A 110 4.86 -31.78 9.90
C THR A 110 4.80 -30.58 10.85
N THR A 111 5.84 -29.73 10.87
CA THR A 111 5.78 -28.44 11.58
C THR A 111 4.59 -27.59 11.13
N PHE A 112 4.32 -27.54 9.83
CA PHE A 112 3.15 -26.85 9.27
C PHE A 112 1.83 -27.54 9.66
N GLY A 113 1.79 -28.87 9.65
CA GLY A 113 0.65 -29.66 10.11
C GLY A 113 0.31 -29.44 11.58
N ALA A 114 1.33 -29.28 12.44
CA ALA A 114 1.14 -28.98 13.85
C ALA A 114 0.54 -27.59 14.07
N GLN A 115 1.02 -26.56 13.34
CA GLN A 115 0.42 -25.22 13.35
C GLN A 115 -1.02 -25.22 12.83
N TYR A 116 -1.29 -25.99 11.78
CA TYR A 116 -2.64 -26.16 11.26
C TYR A 116 -3.56 -26.88 12.27
N ALA A 117 -3.02 -27.86 13.02
CA ALA A 117 -3.76 -28.60 14.05
C ALA A 117 -4.03 -27.74 15.30
N SER A 118 -3.18 -26.79 15.67
CA SER A 118 -3.49 -25.89 16.78
C SER A 118 -4.59 -24.87 16.46
N ALA A 119 -4.91 -24.69 15.17
CA ALA A 119 -5.91 -23.74 14.67
C ALA A 119 -7.33 -24.33 14.52
N PHE A 120 -7.64 -25.50 15.12
CA PHE A 120 -8.98 -26.08 15.08
C PHE A 120 -10.00 -25.27 15.90
N ASP A 121 -11.16 -24.99 15.31
CA ASP A 121 -12.33 -24.43 16.00
C ASP A 121 -13.18 -25.54 16.67
N SER A 122 -14.27 -25.13 17.34
CA SER A 122 -15.24 -26.04 17.97
C SER A 122 -15.84 -27.12 17.03
N ASN A 123 -15.79 -26.92 15.71
CA ASN A 123 -16.24 -27.89 14.71
C ASN A 123 -15.09 -28.34 13.79
N ARG A 124 -14.53 -29.53 14.07
CA ARG A 124 -13.42 -30.16 13.32
C ARG A 124 -13.71 -30.59 11.88
N TRP A 125 -14.91 -30.35 11.38
CA TRP A 125 -15.31 -30.71 10.01
C TRP A 125 -15.66 -29.47 9.18
N ARG A 126 -15.19 -28.31 9.62
CA ARG A 126 -15.17 -27.06 8.87
C ARG A 126 -13.80 -26.41 9.07
N LEU A 127 -13.26 -25.83 8.01
CA LEU A 127 -12.01 -25.07 8.10
C LEU A 127 -12.25 -23.82 8.94
N SER A 128 -11.43 -23.61 9.96
CA SER A 128 -11.40 -22.33 10.68
C SER A 128 -10.82 -21.21 9.80
N ALA A 129 -11.09 -19.96 10.15
CA ALA A 129 -10.50 -18.82 9.43
C ALA A 129 -8.96 -18.85 9.44
N GLU A 130 -8.36 -19.23 10.57
CA GLU A 130 -6.90 -19.39 10.70
C GLU A 130 -6.37 -20.57 9.87
N GLN A 131 -7.08 -21.69 9.78
CA GLN A 131 -6.71 -22.81 8.91
C GLN A 131 -6.74 -22.42 7.42
N VAL A 132 -7.77 -21.69 6.99
CA VAL A 132 -7.85 -21.16 5.61
C VAL A 132 -6.68 -20.22 5.33
N LYS A 133 -6.34 -19.33 6.28
CA LYS A 133 -5.22 -18.40 6.16
C LYS A 133 -3.87 -19.12 6.02
N LEU A 134 -3.59 -20.11 6.87
CA LEU A 134 -2.36 -20.91 6.80
C LEU A 134 -2.22 -21.64 5.45
N LEU A 135 -3.31 -22.24 4.97
CA LEU A 135 -3.29 -22.92 3.66
C LEU A 135 -3.09 -21.94 2.50
N ARG A 136 -3.72 -20.77 2.54
CA ARG A 136 -3.52 -19.72 1.53
C ARG A 136 -2.08 -19.21 1.51
N GLN A 137 -1.46 -19.01 2.67
CA GLN A 137 -0.04 -18.65 2.76
C GLN A 137 0.84 -19.72 2.11
N LYS A 138 0.60 -21.00 2.44
CA LYS A 138 1.34 -22.12 1.84
C LYS A 138 1.18 -22.21 0.32
N LEU A 139 0.00 -21.89 -0.21
CA LEU A 139 -0.24 -21.85 -1.66
C LEU A 139 0.46 -20.67 -2.34
N ALA A 140 0.69 -19.55 -1.63
CA ALA A 140 1.36 -18.37 -2.15
C ALA A 140 2.90 -18.46 -2.14
N GLU A 141 3.48 -19.30 -1.28
CA GLU A 141 4.92 -19.55 -1.24
C GLU A 141 5.42 -20.16 -2.57
N GLN A 142 6.21 -19.40 -3.33
CA GLN A 142 6.84 -19.89 -4.56
C GLN A 142 8.07 -20.74 -4.23
N GLU A 143 7.86 -22.02 -3.91
CA GLU A 143 8.93 -23.01 -3.84
C GLU A 143 9.12 -23.69 -5.20
N SER A 144 10.38 -23.77 -5.66
CA SER A 144 10.79 -24.55 -6.84
C SER A 144 10.46 -26.04 -6.72
N ASN A 145 10.16 -26.54 -5.51
CA ASN A 145 9.80 -27.91 -5.19
C ASN A 145 8.32 -28.13 -4.82
N ALA A 146 7.41 -27.22 -5.20
CA ALA A 146 5.98 -27.38 -4.91
C ALA A 146 5.42 -28.71 -5.47
N SER A 147 4.56 -29.36 -4.67
CA SER A 147 3.89 -30.62 -5.05
C SER A 147 2.99 -30.43 -6.27
N ASN A 148 2.64 -31.54 -6.93
CA ASN A 148 1.75 -31.50 -8.10
C ASN A 148 0.37 -30.95 -7.73
N LEU A 149 -0.18 -31.32 -6.57
CA LEU A 149 -1.44 -30.77 -6.08
C LEU A 149 -1.38 -29.25 -5.88
N ILE A 150 -0.32 -28.71 -5.26
CA ILE A 150 -0.17 -27.26 -5.07
C ILE A 150 -0.11 -26.55 -6.42
N LYS A 151 0.63 -27.09 -7.39
CA LYS A 151 0.69 -26.57 -8.76
C LYS A 151 -0.68 -26.54 -9.44
N VAL A 152 -1.47 -27.61 -9.29
CA VAL A 152 -2.83 -27.69 -9.86
C VAL A 152 -3.77 -26.69 -9.18
N ILE A 153 -3.70 -26.52 -7.85
CA ILE A 153 -4.52 -25.54 -7.13
C ILE A 153 -4.17 -24.12 -7.58
N ASN A 154 -2.88 -23.79 -7.66
CA ASN A 154 -2.42 -22.47 -8.11
C ASN A 154 -2.81 -22.17 -9.57
N MET A 155 -2.80 -23.18 -10.43
CA MET A 155 -3.33 -23.05 -11.79
C MET A 155 -4.84 -22.77 -11.78
N ALA A 156 -5.62 -23.48 -10.95
CA ALA A 156 -7.05 -23.24 -10.82
C ALA A 156 -7.35 -21.83 -10.27
N ILE A 157 -6.59 -21.36 -9.27
CA ILE A 157 -6.66 -19.99 -8.75
C ILE A 157 -6.43 -18.97 -9.87
N THR A 158 -5.42 -19.20 -10.71
CA THR A 158 -5.11 -18.32 -11.85
C THR A 158 -6.26 -18.29 -12.87
N ILE A 159 -6.88 -19.44 -13.15
CA ILE A 159 -8.02 -19.53 -14.07
C ILE A 159 -9.22 -18.76 -13.54
N VAL A 160 -9.60 -18.94 -12.25
CA VAL A 160 -10.76 -18.23 -11.69
C VAL A 160 -10.52 -16.73 -11.57
N ARG A 161 -9.29 -16.30 -11.28
CA ARG A 161 -8.89 -14.88 -11.30
C ARG A 161 -9.11 -14.23 -12.66
N GLY A 162 -8.77 -14.92 -13.75
CA GLY A 162 -8.97 -14.42 -15.10
C GLY A 162 -10.42 -14.45 -15.60
N LEU A 163 -11.31 -15.16 -14.90
CA LEU A 163 -12.72 -15.32 -15.29
C LEU A 163 -13.66 -14.37 -14.54
N ASN A 164 -13.32 -13.96 -13.30
CA ASN A 164 -14.11 -13.11 -12.41
C ASN A 164 -15.52 -13.67 -12.07
N GLU A 165 -16.46 -13.72 -13.01
CA GLU A 165 -17.76 -14.39 -12.89
C GLU A 165 -17.89 -15.46 -13.98
N PHE A 166 -18.15 -16.72 -13.60
CA PHE A 166 -18.12 -17.84 -14.55
C PHE A 166 -19.09 -18.97 -14.22
N SER A 167 -19.41 -19.75 -15.26
CA SER A 167 -20.16 -21.01 -15.15
C SER A 167 -19.24 -22.21 -14.94
N PHE A 168 -19.82 -23.32 -14.46
CA PHE A 168 -19.13 -24.59 -14.31
C PHE A 168 -18.45 -25.07 -15.61
N GLU A 169 -19.11 -24.87 -16.75
CA GLU A 169 -18.64 -25.30 -18.07
C GLU A 169 -17.40 -24.49 -18.51
N GLN A 170 -17.45 -23.17 -18.34
CA GLN A 170 -16.34 -22.27 -18.66
C GLN A 170 -15.07 -22.57 -17.83
N PHE A 171 -15.24 -22.88 -16.54
CA PHE A 171 -14.11 -23.31 -15.72
C PHE A 171 -13.58 -24.66 -16.17
N THR A 172 -14.46 -25.64 -16.41
CA THR A 172 -14.07 -27.00 -16.81
C THR A 172 -13.26 -27.00 -18.10
N GLU A 173 -13.69 -26.26 -19.12
CA GLU A 173 -12.97 -26.15 -20.38
C GLU A 173 -11.53 -25.67 -20.19
N LYS A 174 -11.34 -24.54 -19.47
CA LYS A 174 -10.01 -23.96 -19.20
C LYS A 174 -9.16 -24.83 -18.27
N PHE A 175 -9.77 -25.43 -17.25
CA PHE A 175 -9.06 -26.25 -16.26
C PHE A 175 -8.55 -27.56 -16.85
N ILE A 176 -9.36 -28.25 -17.67
CA ILE A 176 -8.92 -29.49 -18.33
C ILE A 176 -7.87 -29.18 -19.42
N ALA A 177 -8.01 -28.07 -20.16
CA ALA A 177 -7.00 -27.62 -21.11
C ALA A 177 -5.65 -27.34 -20.41
N GLY A 178 -5.68 -26.64 -19.27
CA GLY A 178 -4.49 -26.34 -18.47
C GLY A 178 -3.79 -27.59 -17.91
N MET A 179 -4.55 -28.64 -17.59
CA MET A 179 -3.97 -29.93 -17.16
C MET A 179 -3.40 -30.76 -18.33
N GLN A 180 -3.67 -30.41 -19.60
CA GLN A 180 -3.26 -31.19 -20.78
C GLN A 180 -3.76 -32.65 -20.79
N LEU A 181 -4.97 -32.91 -20.27
CA LEU A 181 -5.56 -34.26 -20.11
C LEU A 181 -6.85 -34.46 -20.91
N GLN A 182 -7.11 -33.62 -21.92
CA GLN A 182 -8.35 -33.64 -22.69
C GLN A 182 -8.63 -35.00 -23.37
N GLU A 183 -7.59 -35.72 -23.80
CA GLU A 183 -7.71 -37.01 -24.50
C GLU A 183 -7.69 -38.24 -23.57
N GLU A 184 -7.21 -38.10 -22.33
CA GLU A 184 -7.04 -39.22 -21.39
C GLU A 184 -8.29 -39.46 -20.52
N TRP A 185 -9.08 -38.42 -20.26
CA TRP A 185 -10.22 -38.50 -19.35
C TRP A 185 -11.56 -38.42 -20.08
N ARG A 186 -12.46 -39.36 -19.76
CA ARG A 186 -13.86 -39.27 -20.18
C ARG A 186 -14.53 -38.05 -19.52
N LYS A 187 -15.57 -37.52 -20.17
CA LYS A 187 -16.35 -36.35 -19.72
C LYS A 187 -16.75 -36.40 -18.24
N VAL A 188 -17.23 -37.56 -17.77
CA VAL A 188 -17.61 -37.76 -16.34
C VAL A 188 -16.43 -37.55 -15.39
N THR A 189 -15.23 -37.98 -15.76
CA THR A 189 -14.01 -37.79 -14.95
C THR A 189 -13.59 -36.33 -14.94
N GLN A 190 -13.66 -35.65 -16.09
CA GLN A 190 -13.37 -34.22 -16.21
C GLN A 190 -14.30 -33.39 -15.30
N ASP A 191 -15.61 -33.62 -15.41
CA ASP A 191 -16.61 -32.91 -14.61
C ASP A 191 -16.39 -33.11 -13.10
N ASN A 192 -16.14 -34.34 -12.67
CA ASN A 192 -15.89 -34.63 -11.25
C ASN A 192 -14.64 -33.91 -10.73
N ARG A 193 -13.59 -33.82 -11.54
CA ARG A 193 -12.32 -33.16 -11.14
C ARG A 193 -12.46 -31.65 -11.06
N SER A 194 -13.19 -31.05 -12.01
CA SER A 194 -13.55 -29.64 -11.95
C SER A 194 -14.38 -29.32 -10.72
N ARG A 195 -15.37 -30.17 -10.39
CA ARG A 195 -16.19 -29.99 -9.17
C ARG A 195 -15.34 -30.04 -7.91
N PHE A 196 -14.42 -30.99 -7.81
CA PHE A 196 -13.52 -31.07 -6.65
C PHE A 196 -12.69 -29.81 -6.49
N MET A 197 -12.13 -29.31 -7.59
CA MET A 197 -11.33 -28.09 -7.54
C MET A 197 -12.15 -26.87 -7.14
N LEU A 198 -13.35 -26.71 -7.70
CA LEU A 198 -14.25 -25.61 -7.33
C LEU A 198 -14.67 -25.68 -5.86
N ASN A 199 -14.99 -26.86 -5.34
CA ASN A 199 -15.31 -27.05 -3.91
C ASN A 199 -14.14 -26.64 -3.02
N TRP A 200 -12.90 -27.00 -3.40
CA TRP A 200 -11.71 -26.61 -2.65
C TRP A 200 -11.48 -25.10 -2.70
N LEU A 201 -11.65 -24.47 -3.87
CA LEU A 201 -11.54 -23.02 -4.00
C LEU A 201 -12.62 -22.29 -3.20
N GLU A 202 -13.83 -22.83 -3.13
CA GLU A 202 -14.92 -22.29 -2.31
C GLU A 202 -14.63 -22.43 -0.81
N GLU A 203 -14.16 -23.60 -0.37
CA GLU A 203 -13.73 -23.84 1.02
C GLU A 203 -12.54 -22.98 1.45
N LEU A 204 -11.63 -22.73 0.52
CA LEU A 204 -10.52 -21.80 0.72
C LEU A 204 -10.96 -20.34 0.56
N GLY A 205 -12.22 -20.04 0.22
CA GLY A 205 -12.79 -18.71 0.12
C GLY A 205 -12.38 -17.89 -1.12
N PHE A 206 -11.85 -18.52 -2.16
CA PHE A 206 -11.48 -17.82 -3.41
C PHE A 206 -12.70 -17.51 -4.28
N ILE A 207 -13.74 -18.35 -4.19
CA ILE A 207 -14.96 -18.22 -4.98
C ILE A 207 -16.18 -18.45 -4.09
N GLN A 208 -17.33 -17.96 -4.53
CA GLN A 208 -18.63 -18.27 -3.95
C GLN A 208 -19.60 -18.70 -5.03
N LYS A 209 -20.32 -19.80 -4.83
CA LYS A 209 -21.40 -20.19 -5.74
C LYS A 209 -22.67 -19.37 -5.49
N GLN A 210 -23.18 -18.71 -6.53
CA GLN A 210 -24.46 -17.99 -6.54
C GLN A 210 -25.34 -18.52 -7.67
N GLY A 211 -26.33 -19.36 -7.33
CA GLY A 211 -27.16 -20.04 -8.33
C GLY A 211 -26.32 -20.98 -9.21
N ASP A 212 -26.36 -20.77 -10.52
CA ASP A 212 -25.62 -21.56 -11.52
C ASP A 212 -24.24 -20.98 -11.88
N LYS A 213 -23.83 -19.89 -11.21
CA LYS A 213 -22.55 -19.22 -11.46
C LYS A 213 -21.66 -19.20 -10.21
N TYR A 214 -20.38 -18.99 -10.45
CA TYR A 214 -19.34 -18.79 -9.45
C TYR A 214 -18.81 -17.37 -9.58
N ILE A 215 -18.67 -16.69 -8.45
CA ILE A 215 -18.14 -15.33 -8.36
C ILE A 215 -16.79 -15.41 -7.63
N LEU A 216 -15.75 -14.85 -8.24
CA LEU A 216 -14.47 -14.63 -7.59
C LEU A 216 -14.68 -13.67 -6.42
N LEU A 217 -14.37 -14.16 -5.22
CA LEU A 217 -14.24 -13.27 -4.07
C LEU A 217 -12.89 -12.58 -4.28
N ALA A 218 -12.92 -11.27 -4.57
CA ALA A 218 -11.71 -10.46 -4.73
C ALA A 218 -10.71 -10.86 -3.65
N ASP A 219 -9.44 -11.05 -4.03
CA ASP A 219 -8.35 -11.37 -3.11
C ASP A 219 -8.34 -10.34 -1.97
N LYS A 220 -9.12 -10.59 -0.94
CA LYS A 220 -8.66 -10.43 0.41
C LYS A 220 -7.60 -11.51 0.52
N GLU A 221 -6.40 -11.25 -0.02
CA GLU A 221 -5.22 -11.50 0.80
C GLU A 221 -5.67 -11.04 2.18
N ILE A 222 -5.83 -11.99 3.09
CA ILE A 222 -6.11 -11.66 4.47
C ILE A 222 -4.84 -10.92 4.86
N ALA A 223 -4.88 -9.60 4.73
CA ALA A 223 -3.84 -8.70 5.17
C ALA A 223 -3.44 -9.23 6.55
N PRO A 224 -2.14 -9.45 6.83
CA PRO A 224 -1.73 -9.87 8.16
C PRO A 224 -2.47 -8.95 9.12
N LEU A 225 -3.34 -9.55 9.93
CA LEU A 225 -4.23 -8.81 10.81
C LEU A 225 -3.29 -8.00 11.68
N ASP A 226 -3.28 -6.68 11.45
CA ASP A 226 -2.45 -5.81 12.24
C ASP A 226 -2.96 -5.93 13.66
N THR A 227 -2.16 -6.54 14.53
CA THR A 227 -2.54 -6.75 15.92
C THR A 227 -2.59 -5.45 16.70
N LEU A 228 -2.03 -4.38 16.13
CA LEU A 228 -2.02 -3.05 16.73
C LEU A 228 -3.15 -2.19 16.13
N SER A 229 -3.82 -1.45 17.01
CA SER A 229 -4.62 -0.30 16.61
C SER A 229 -3.73 0.79 15.99
N VAL A 230 -4.37 1.75 15.30
CA VAL A 230 -3.64 2.87 14.68
C VAL A 230 -2.84 3.65 15.72
N SER A 231 -3.42 3.95 16.89
CA SER A 231 -2.75 4.71 17.94
C SER A 231 -1.56 3.94 18.53
N GLU A 232 -1.67 2.63 18.72
CA GLU A 232 -0.56 1.77 19.16
C GLU A 232 0.56 1.71 18.10
N ARG A 233 0.21 1.67 16.81
CA ARG A 233 1.18 1.72 15.72
C ARG A 233 1.92 3.06 15.68
N ILE A 234 1.21 4.17 15.86
CA ILE A 234 1.83 5.50 15.93
C ILE A 234 2.80 5.60 17.11
N GLU A 235 2.41 5.05 18.26
CA GLU A 235 3.29 5.00 19.43
C GLU A 235 4.53 4.14 19.17
N HIS A 236 4.37 2.99 18.50
CA HIS A 236 5.51 2.17 18.06
C HIS A 236 6.45 2.94 17.11
N ILE A 237 5.91 3.73 16.16
CA ILE A 237 6.73 4.57 15.27
C ILE A 237 7.50 5.63 16.07
N LYS A 238 6.86 6.29 17.03
CA LYS A 238 7.53 7.27 17.90
C LYS A 238 8.66 6.62 18.70
N GLN A 239 8.42 5.44 19.28
CA GLN A 239 9.42 4.67 20.02
C GLN A 239 10.59 4.26 19.12
N TYR A 240 10.31 3.79 17.90
CA TYR A 240 11.35 3.47 16.91
C TYR A 240 12.23 4.69 16.60
N ILE A 241 11.59 5.85 16.37
CA ILE A 241 12.30 7.11 16.10
C ILE A 241 13.17 7.53 17.30
N ALA A 242 12.62 7.45 18.52
CA ALA A 242 13.33 7.76 19.77
C ALA A 242 14.54 6.83 19.98
N GLN A 243 14.38 5.52 19.73
CA GLN A 243 15.47 4.53 19.77
C GLN A 243 16.59 4.83 18.78
N LYS A 244 16.30 5.49 17.66
CA LYS A 244 17.30 5.97 16.70
C LYS A 244 17.96 7.29 17.11
N GLY A 245 17.61 7.84 18.28
CA GLY A 245 18.16 9.06 18.85
C GLY A 245 17.50 10.35 18.36
N PHE A 246 16.30 10.28 17.78
CA PHE A 246 15.57 11.44 17.26
C PHE A 246 14.32 11.68 18.09
N HIS A 247 14.03 12.95 18.40
CA HIS A 247 12.80 13.31 19.10
C HIS A 247 12.14 14.48 18.40
N TYR A 248 10.91 14.27 17.94
CA TYR A 248 10.11 15.29 17.26
C TYR A 248 9.05 15.88 18.20
N PRO A 249 8.54 17.09 17.92
CA PRO A 249 7.46 17.68 18.70
C PRO A 249 6.23 16.77 18.77
N ASP A 250 5.50 16.89 19.87
CA ASP A 250 4.20 16.26 20.03
C ASP A 250 3.28 16.60 18.85
N SER A 251 2.42 15.64 18.48
CA SER A 251 1.50 15.74 17.34
C SER A 251 2.13 15.70 15.94
N LEU A 252 3.46 15.80 15.78
CA LEU A 252 4.05 15.82 14.43
C LEU A 252 3.90 14.49 13.70
N ILE A 253 4.09 13.36 14.40
CA ILE A 253 3.99 12.02 13.81
C ILE A 253 2.54 11.69 13.49
N GLU A 254 1.61 12.06 14.37
CA GLU A 254 0.16 11.98 14.15
C GLU A 254 -0.24 12.80 12.94
N ASN A 255 0.26 14.04 12.84
CA ASN A 255 -0.02 14.91 11.71
C ASN A 255 0.51 14.31 10.40
N LEU A 256 1.74 13.79 10.40
CA LEU A 256 2.34 13.14 9.24
C LEU A 256 1.52 11.92 8.79
N TYR A 257 1.08 11.08 9.73
CA TYR A 257 0.22 9.94 9.46
C TYR A 257 -1.13 10.36 8.85
N LEU A 258 -1.83 11.30 9.49
CA LEU A 258 -3.12 11.81 9.01
C LEU A 258 -2.99 12.47 7.63
N SER A 259 -1.84 13.10 7.36
CA SER A 259 -1.51 13.68 6.06
C SER A 259 -1.32 12.61 4.99
N PHE A 260 -0.62 11.51 5.24
CA PHE A 260 -0.54 10.39 4.30
C PHE A 260 -1.88 9.69 4.10
N LYS A 261 -2.65 9.50 5.19
CA LYS A 261 -3.95 8.84 5.16
C LYS A 261 -4.99 9.63 4.37
N SER A 262 -4.89 10.96 4.39
CA SER A 262 -5.79 11.86 3.64
C SER A 262 -5.36 12.11 2.19
N LYS A 263 -4.06 12.14 1.89
CA LYS A 263 -3.52 12.26 0.52
C LYS A 263 -2.17 11.56 0.35
N PRO A 264 -1.89 10.98 -0.83
CA PRO A 264 -0.63 10.29 -1.10
C PRO A 264 0.59 11.23 -1.29
N PHE A 265 0.38 12.55 -1.36
CA PHE A 265 1.45 13.52 -1.59
C PHE A 265 1.59 14.51 -0.42
N VAL A 266 2.77 14.56 0.18
CA VAL A 266 3.11 15.42 1.32
C VAL A 266 4.35 16.26 1.00
N ILE A 267 4.35 17.53 1.41
CA ILE A 267 5.49 18.43 1.32
C ILE A 267 5.95 18.75 2.74
N LEU A 268 7.23 18.54 3.04
CA LEU A 268 7.87 18.94 4.29
C LEU A 268 8.72 20.18 4.03
N ALA A 269 8.39 21.30 4.67
CA ALA A 269 9.06 22.57 4.42
C ALA A 269 9.67 23.12 5.70
N GLY A 270 10.93 23.54 5.68
CA GLY A 270 11.61 24.07 6.87
C GLY A 270 13.05 24.46 6.60
N VAL A 271 13.72 25.00 7.61
CA VAL A 271 15.14 25.42 7.54
C VAL A 271 16.03 24.23 7.15
N SER A 272 17.14 24.50 6.45
CA SER A 272 18.12 23.44 6.14
C SER A 272 18.68 22.78 7.42
N GLY A 273 19.00 21.49 7.36
CA GLY A 273 19.56 20.76 8.50
C GLY A 273 18.56 20.42 9.63
N THR A 274 17.27 20.70 9.48
CA THR A 274 16.23 20.38 10.47
C THR A 274 15.82 18.90 10.54
N GLY A 275 16.32 18.05 9.63
CA GLY A 275 16.04 16.61 9.66
C GLY A 275 14.75 16.16 8.96
N LYS A 276 14.20 16.97 8.04
CA LYS A 276 13.02 16.64 7.21
C LYS A 276 13.15 15.28 6.52
N THR A 277 14.23 15.10 5.75
CA THR A 277 14.52 13.85 5.03
C THR A 277 14.71 12.67 5.99
N LYS A 278 15.27 12.94 7.18
CA LYS A 278 15.48 11.94 8.23
C LYS A 278 14.17 11.50 8.87
N LEU A 279 13.23 12.41 9.11
CA LEU A 279 11.89 12.08 9.62
C LEU A 279 11.18 11.08 8.69
N VAL A 280 11.14 11.38 7.39
CA VAL A 280 10.48 10.52 6.40
C VAL A 280 11.14 9.15 6.35
N LYS A 281 12.48 9.13 6.35
CA LYS A 281 13.24 7.88 6.34
C LYS A 281 12.95 7.03 7.57
N LEU A 282 12.98 7.61 8.77
CA LEU A 282 12.71 6.88 10.02
C LEU A 282 11.27 6.42 10.11
N PHE A 283 10.31 7.23 9.64
CA PHE A 283 8.91 6.85 9.57
C PHE A 283 8.69 5.66 8.63
N ALA A 284 9.31 5.69 7.44
CA ALA A 284 9.27 4.57 6.50
C ALA A 284 9.93 3.30 7.08
N GLU A 285 11.12 3.44 7.70
CA GLU A 285 11.84 2.34 8.32
C GLU A 285 11.03 1.68 9.46
N ALA A 286 10.32 2.47 10.26
CA ALA A 286 9.42 1.99 11.32
C ALA A 286 8.23 1.17 10.77
N LEU A 287 7.89 1.36 9.49
CA LEU A 287 6.86 0.61 8.76
C LEU A 287 7.45 -0.53 7.91
N GLY A 288 8.74 -0.83 8.07
CA GLY A 288 9.45 -1.86 7.32
C GLY A 288 9.89 -1.45 5.91
N ALA A 289 9.65 -0.21 5.49
CA ALA A 289 10.08 0.31 4.20
C ALA A 289 11.48 0.91 4.29
N THR A 290 12.47 0.28 3.65
CA THR A 290 13.89 0.64 3.79
C THR A 290 14.54 0.87 2.43
N SER A 291 15.73 1.47 2.42
CA SER A 291 16.51 1.57 1.17
C SER A 291 17.00 0.19 0.70
N GLN A 292 17.28 -0.73 1.63
CA GLN A 292 17.80 -2.07 1.34
C GLN A 292 16.78 -2.93 0.59
N ASN A 293 15.51 -2.85 0.97
CA ASN A 293 14.42 -3.54 0.27
C ASN A 293 13.80 -2.72 -0.87
N LYS A 294 14.41 -1.57 -1.22
CA LYS A 294 13.98 -0.64 -2.28
C LYS A 294 12.57 -0.05 -2.09
N GLN A 295 12.06 -0.04 -0.85
CA GLN A 295 10.76 0.57 -0.54
C GLN A 295 10.87 2.02 -0.08
N PHE A 296 12.07 2.48 0.28
CA PHE A 296 12.35 3.90 0.48
C PHE A 296 13.38 4.37 -0.55
N SER A 297 12.98 5.30 -1.41
CA SER A 297 13.81 5.90 -2.46
C SER A 297 13.97 7.40 -2.22
N LEU A 298 15.22 7.86 -2.13
CA LEU A 298 15.58 9.27 -2.03
C LEU A 298 16.07 9.75 -3.40
N ILE A 299 15.36 10.68 -4.01
CA ILE A 299 15.64 11.22 -5.34
C ILE A 299 15.99 12.71 -5.18
N PRO A 300 17.27 13.11 -5.30
CA PRO A 300 17.65 14.51 -5.23
C PRO A 300 17.22 15.24 -6.51
N VAL A 301 16.43 16.31 -6.35
CA VAL A 301 15.99 17.14 -7.47
C VAL A 301 17.15 18.01 -7.95
N ARG A 302 17.27 18.19 -9.26
CA ARG A 302 18.31 19.03 -9.86
C ARG A 302 17.71 20.30 -10.45
N PRO A 303 18.45 21.43 -10.44
CA PRO A 303 17.93 22.72 -10.91
C PRO A 303 17.67 22.76 -12.43
N ASP A 304 18.27 21.86 -13.20
CA ASP A 304 18.10 21.75 -14.66
C ASP A 304 16.84 20.96 -15.07
N TRP A 305 16.11 20.38 -14.12
CA TRP A 305 14.86 19.67 -14.39
C TRP A 305 13.78 20.64 -14.89
N SER A 306 13.39 20.48 -16.15
CA SER A 306 12.42 21.36 -16.82
C SER A 306 11.18 20.62 -17.33
N ASP A 307 11.21 19.30 -17.37
CA ASP A 307 10.11 18.44 -17.82
C ASP A 307 10.16 17.07 -17.11
N PRO A 308 9.12 16.22 -17.25
CA PRO A 308 9.05 14.94 -16.53
C PRO A 308 10.10 13.89 -16.90
N SER A 309 10.93 14.11 -17.92
CA SER A 309 11.85 13.10 -18.47
C SER A 309 12.87 12.59 -17.46
N ASP A 310 13.41 13.44 -16.58
CA ASP A 310 14.38 13.00 -15.56
C ASP A 310 13.76 12.08 -14.50
N LEU A 311 12.49 12.32 -14.19
CA LEU A 311 11.77 11.59 -13.14
C LEU A 311 11.13 10.31 -13.70
N LEU A 312 10.41 10.43 -14.82
CA LEU A 312 9.65 9.37 -15.45
C LEU A 312 10.47 8.60 -16.47
N GLY A 313 11.36 9.26 -17.20
CA GLY A 313 12.11 8.66 -18.30
C GLY A 313 11.72 9.22 -19.66
N TYR A 314 12.53 8.90 -20.67
CA TYR A 314 12.40 9.41 -22.03
C TYR A 314 12.68 8.33 -23.07
N LYS A 315 12.39 8.60 -24.34
CA LYS A 315 12.83 7.73 -25.44
C LYS A 315 14.13 8.24 -26.02
N ASP A 316 15.10 7.34 -26.14
CA ASP A 316 16.34 7.67 -26.82
C ASP A 316 16.14 7.76 -28.36
N LEU A 317 17.19 8.15 -29.08
CA LEU A 317 17.16 8.27 -30.54
C LEU A 317 16.88 6.95 -31.26
N SER A 318 17.10 5.81 -30.61
CA SER A 318 16.71 4.51 -31.15
C SER A 318 15.20 4.28 -30.98
N GLY A 319 14.53 5.01 -30.10
CA GLY A 319 13.12 4.80 -29.74
C GLY A 319 12.94 3.83 -28.58
N THR A 320 14.03 3.43 -27.92
CA THR A 320 14.00 2.60 -26.71
C THR A 320 13.66 3.49 -25.52
N TYR A 321 12.74 3.04 -24.67
CA TYR A 321 12.38 3.77 -23.47
C TYR A 321 13.44 3.61 -22.38
N ARG A 322 13.91 4.73 -21.83
CA ARG A 322 14.84 4.80 -20.72
C ARG A 322 14.05 5.24 -19.49
N PRO A 323 13.72 4.32 -18.56
CA PRO A 323 12.93 4.67 -17.38
C PRO A 323 13.71 5.60 -16.47
N GLY A 324 13.01 6.57 -15.88
CA GLY A 324 13.53 7.39 -14.79
C GLY A 324 13.42 6.68 -13.44
N GLN A 325 14.06 7.23 -12.42
CA GLN A 325 14.13 6.61 -11.09
C GLN A 325 12.74 6.35 -10.48
N LEU A 326 11.78 7.25 -10.70
CA LEU A 326 10.42 7.06 -10.20
C LEU A 326 9.75 5.88 -10.91
N THR A 327 9.88 5.80 -12.23
CA THR A 327 9.27 4.73 -13.04
C THR A 327 9.73 3.34 -12.59
N GLU A 328 11.02 3.17 -12.30
CA GLU A 328 11.54 1.90 -11.76
C GLU A 328 10.88 1.51 -10.44
N VAL A 329 10.71 2.47 -9.53
CA VAL A 329 10.03 2.24 -8.24
C VAL A 329 8.56 1.90 -8.44
N LEU A 330 7.86 2.60 -9.35
CA LEU A 330 6.45 2.34 -9.64
C LEU A 330 6.24 0.93 -10.23
N VAL A 331 7.14 0.47 -11.11
CA VAL A 331 7.11 -0.89 -11.66
C VAL A 331 7.25 -1.93 -10.54
N GLU A 332 8.22 -1.74 -9.63
CA GLU A 332 8.41 -2.64 -8.49
C GLU A 332 7.22 -2.64 -7.52
N ALA A 333 6.66 -1.47 -7.21
CA ALA A 333 5.50 -1.31 -6.33
C ALA A 333 4.21 -1.93 -6.92
N SER A 334 4.10 -1.95 -8.26
CA SER A 334 2.93 -2.51 -8.98
C SER A 334 2.87 -4.04 -9.01
N LYS A 335 3.99 -4.72 -8.74
CA LYS A 335 4.07 -6.19 -8.74
C LYS A 335 3.13 -6.79 -7.70
N ALA A 336 2.46 -7.89 -8.04
CA ALA A 336 1.44 -8.51 -7.18
C ALA A 336 1.90 -8.73 -5.72
N GLY A 337 3.11 -9.27 -5.52
CA GLY A 337 3.66 -9.52 -4.17
C GLY A 337 4.11 -8.27 -3.39
N ASN A 338 3.99 -7.07 -3.97
CA ASN A 338 4.39 -5.80 -3.36
C ASN A 338 3.23 -4.82 -3.14
N ARG A 339 2.05 -5.08 -3.71
CA ARG A 339 0.89 -4.16 -3.64
C ARG A 339 0.43 -3.83 -2.22
N GLN A 340 0.66 -4.75 -1.27
CA GLN A 340 0.33 -4.55 0.14
C GLN A 340 1.43 -3.89 0.96
N LYS A 341 2.57 -3.56 0.36
CA LYS A 341 3.70 -2.97 1.08
C LYS A 341 3.81 -1.50 0.73
N PRO A 342 3.97 -0.59 1.71
CA PRO A 342 4.10 0.82 1.42
C PRO A 342 5.46 1.13 0.78
N TYR A 343 5.45 1.99 -0.23
CA TYR A 343 6.63 2.55 -0.91
C TYR A 343 6.67 4.07 -0.69
N PHE A 344 7.81 4.57 -0.26
CA PHE A 344 8.04 5.99 0.02
C PHE A 344 9.07 6.55 -0.95
N ILE A 345 8.68 7.64 -1.61
CA ILE A 345 9.53 8.31 -2.59
C ILE A 345 9.74 9.74 -2.12
N CYS A 346 10.94 10.03 -1.66
CA CYS A 346 11.32 11.32 -1.13
C CYS A 346 12.10 12.10 -2.19
N LEU A 347 11.50 13.16 -2.73
CA LEU A 347 12.12 14.14 -3.61
C LEU A 347 12.82 15.18 -2.74
N ASP A 348 14.15 15.12 -2.70
CA ASP A 348 14.95 16.01 -1.87
C ASP A 348 15.13 17.37 -2.57
N GLU A 349 14.94 18.45 -1.81
CA GLU A 349 15.03 19.83 -2.29
C GLU A 349 14.14 20.07 -3.52
N MET A 350 12.88 19.65 -3.40
CA MET A 350 11.89 19.60 -4.47
C MET A 350 11.73 20.94 -5.22
N ASN A 351 11.95 22.06 -4.52
CA ASN A 351 11.82 23.43 -5.01
C ASN A 351 13.05 23.99 -5.74
N LEU A 352 14.13 23.21 -5.90
CA LEU A 352 15.29 23.62 -6.72
C LEU A 352 14.91 23.84 -8.19
N ALA A 353 13.95 23.07 -8.69
CA ALA A 353 13.34 23.23 -9.99
C ALA A 353 11.86 23.61 -9.87
N ARG A 354 11.27 24.12 -10.96
CA ARG A 354 9.84 24.44 -10.99
C ARG A 354 9.00 23.17 -10.95
N VAL A 355 8.47 22.86 -9.77
CA VAL A 355 7.72 21.62 -9.49
C VAL A 355 6.57 21.40 -10.46
N GLU A 356 5.84 22.45 -10.84
CA GLU A 356 4.74 22.31 -11.79
C GLU A 356 5.15 21.90 -13.21
N HIS A 357 6.44 21.92 -13.55
CA HIS A 357 6.94 21.51 -14.87
C HIS A 357 7.33 20.04 -14.87
N TYR A 358 8.35 19.65 -14.08
CA TYR A 358 8.83 18.28 -14.06
C TYR A 358 7.88 17.30 -13.37
N PHE A 359 7.02 17.78 -12.47
CA PHE A 359 6.05 16.96 -11.73
C PHE A 359 4.64 17.01 -12.32
N SER A 360 4.47 17.66 -13.48
CA SER A 360 3.18 17.97 -14.09
C SER A 360 2.29 16.75 -14.34
N ASP A 361 2.86 15.67 -14.87
CA ASP A 361 2.13 14.43 -15.20
C ASP A 361 1.60 13.73 -13.96
N LEU A 362 2.41 13.63 -12.90
CA LEU A 362 1.99 13.04 -11.62
C LEU A 362 0.89 13.87 -10.96
N LEU A 363 1.00 15.20 -10.98
CA LEU A 363 -0.07 16.09 -10.49
C LEU A 363 -1.38 15.89 -11.26
N SER A 364 -1.30 15.53 -12.54
CA SER A 364 -2.47 15.21 -13.36
C SER A 364 -3.08 13.87 -12.97
N ILE A 365 -2.25 12.84 -12.81
CA ILE A 365 -2.70 11.45 -12.61
C ILE A 365 -3.24 11.20 -11.21
N ILE A 366 -2.71 11.88 -10.19
CA ILE A 366 -3.27 11.87 -8.83
C ILE A 366 -4.76 12.29 -8.84
N GLU A 367 -5.19 13.12 -9.80
CA GLU A 367 -6.59 13.56 -9.92
C GLU A 367 -7.51 12.54 -10.58
N THR A 368 -6.94 11.49 -11.18
CA THR A 368 -7.68 10.43 -11.87
C THR A 368 -7.91 9.22 -10.97
N GLN A 369 -7.66 9.35 -9.66
CA GLN A 369 -7.88 8.29 -8.69
C GLN A 369 -9.35 7.87 -8.67
N GLU A 370 -9.59 6.58 -8.85
CA GLU A 370 -10.90 5.97 -8.75
C GLU A 370 -10.83 4.58 -8.12
N TRP A 371 -11.95 4.16 -7.55
CA TRP A 371 -12.07 2.80 -7.00
C TRP A 371 -12.38 1.81 -8.12
N GLN A 372 -11.52 0.81 -8.29
CA GLN A 372 -11.79 -0.36 -9.13
C GLN A 372 -11.43 -1.63 -8.37
N ASN A 373 -12.40 -2.56 -8.26
CA ASN A 373 -12.21 -3.86 -7.60
C ASN A 373 -11.58 -3.78 -6.19
N GLY A 374 -11.92 -2.75 -5.41
CA GLY A 374 -11.39 -2.54 -4.05
C GLY A 374 -9.96 -2.00 -3.97
N GLN A 375 -9.41 -1.53 -5.09
CA GLN A 375 -8.11 -0.87 -5.19
C GLN A 375 -8.30 0.56 -5.74
N ILE A 376 -7.40 1.46 -5.35
CA ILE A 376 -7.35 2.79 -5.98
C ILE A 376 -6.45 2.67 -7.21
N VAL A 377 -7.02 2.97 -8.37
CA VAL A 377 -6.29 2.98 -9.64
C VAL A 377 -6.26 4.39 -10.21
N THR A 378 -5.29 4.64 -11.08
CA THR A 378 -5.14 5.91 -11.78
C THR A 378 -4.98 5.66 -13.27
N SER A 379 -5.15 6.72 -14.06
CA SER A 379 -4.84 6.68 -15.50
C SER A 379 -3.37 6.30 -15.72
N PRO A 380 -3.03 5.61 -16.83
CA PRO A 380 -1.66 5.28 -17.15
C PRO A 380 -0.76 6.52 -17.21
N LEU A 381 0.40 6.44 -16.56
CA LEU A 381 1.42 7.47 -16.48
C LEU A 381 2.17 7.66 -17.78
N ILE A 382 2.35 6.56 -18.52
CA ILE A 382 3.06 6.56 -19.79
C ILE A 382 2.09 6.08 -20.87
N ASN A 383 1.98 6.84 -21.96
CA ASN A 383 1.14 6.46 -23.08
C ASN A 383 1.75 5.24 -23.81
N GLY A 384 1.17 4.07 -23.58
CA GLY A 384 1.63 2.81 -24.16
C GLY A 384 1.68 2.80 -25.69
N ALA A 385 0.80 3.54 -26.38
CA ALA A 385 0.81 3.62 -27.85
C ALA A 385 2.06 4.29 -28.42
N SER A 386 2.79 5.02 -27.57
CA SER A 386 4.02 5.69 -27.96
C SER A 386 5.25 4.78 -27.80
N LEU A 387 5.16 3.69 -27.04
CA LEU A 387 6.27 2.80 -26.70
C LEU A 387 6.47 1.71 -27.77
N ARG A 388 7.68 1.13 -27.81
CA ARG A 388 7.93 -0.12 -28.55
C ARG A 388 7.19 -1.28 -27.87
N LEU A 389 6.93 -2.36 -28.62
CA LEU A 389 6.20 -3.54 -28.11
C LEU A 389 6.83 -4.13 -26.84
N GLU A 390 8.16 -4.19 -26.78
CA GLU A 390 8.91 -4.68 -25.62
C GLU A 390 8.70 -3.80 -24.39
N ASP A 391 8.80 -2.48 -24.57
CA ASP A 391 8.59 -1.49 -23.50
C ASP A 391 7.12 -1.40 -23.08
N GLN A 392 6.19 -1.61 -24.01
CA GLN A 392 4.75 -1.53 -23.76
C GLN A 392 4.28 -2.59 -22.76
N ALA A 393 4.90 -3.78 -22.77
CA ALA A 393 4.60 -4.86 -21.83
C ALA A 393 4.88 -4.48 -20.37
N VAL A 394 5.87 -3.62 -20.13
CA VAL A 394 6.31 -3.21 -18.78
C VAL A 394 5.71 -1.86 -18.38
N TYR A 395 5.79 -0.87 -19.27
CA TYR A 395 5.49 0.53 -18.93
C TYR A 395 4.16 1.03 -19.51
N GLY A 396 3.60 0.34 -20.51
CA GLY A 396 2.45 0.85 -21.28
C GLY A 396 1.13 0.93 -20.50
N SER A 397 1.04 0.23 -19.37
CA SER A 397 -0.11 0.28 -18.44
C SER A 397 0.29 0.74 -17.04
N LEU A 398 1.50 1.29 -16.88
CA LEU A 398 2.02 1.71 -15.58
C LEU A 398 1.18 2.88 -15.06
N SER A 399 0.49 2.66 -13.95
CA SER A 399 -0.27 3.68 -13.22
C SER A 399 0.46 4.05 -11.92
N LEU A 400 -0.01 5.09 -11.21
CA LEU A 400 0.40 5.34 -9.83
C LEU A 400 -0.32 4.33 -8.89
N PRO A 401 0.38 3.41 -8.23
CA PRO A 401 -0.21 2.44 -7.31
C PRO A 401 -0.68 3.07 -5.99
N ASP A 402 -1.65 2.47 -5.33
CA ASP A 402 -2.24 2.95 -4.07
C ASP A 402 -1.39 2.68 -2.82
N ASN A 403 -0.23 2.06 -3.01
CA ASN A 403 0.80 1.83 -2.00
C ASN A 403 2.03 2.74 -2.15
N VAL A 404 1.99 3.73 -3.05
CA VAL A 404 3.08 4.69 -3.24
C VAL A 404 2.75 6.03 -2.61
N TYR A 405 3.64 6.50 -1.75
CA TYR A 405 3.57 7.79 -1.06
C TYR A 405 4.70 8.71 -1.54
N LEU A 406 4.32 9.90 -2.01
CA LEU A 406 5.23 10.90 -2.57
C LEU A 406 5.50 11.95 -1.49
N ILE A 407 6.78 12.28 -1.29
CA ILE A 407 7.21 13.28 -0.31
C ILE A 407 8.14 14.27 -1.01
N GLY A 408 7.89 15.56 -0.86
CA GLY A 408 8.83 16.62 -1.27
C GLY A 408 9.44 17.32 -0.06
N THR A 409 10.76 17.39 0.06
CA THR A 409 11.41 18.22 1.08
C THR A 409 11.75 19.59 0.48
N VAL A 410 11.59 20.64 1.29
CA VAL A 410 11.76 22.04 0.85
C VAL A 410 12.59 22.78 1.89
N ASN A 411 13.64 23.46 1.43
CA ASN A 411 14.42 24.38 2.26
C ASN A 411 13.84 25.78 2.14
N MET A 412 13.39 26.36 3.27
CA MET A 412 12.74 27.68 3.30
C MET A 412 13.72 28.86 3.14
N ASP A 413 14.95 28.70 3.65
CA ASP A 413 15.95 29.79 3.76
C ASP A 413 16.53 30.21 2.40
N GLU A 414 16.52 29.29 1.43
CA GLU A 414 17.14 29.45 0.12
C GLU A 414 16.12 29.34 -1.03
N THR A 415 14.81 29.44 -0.74
CA THR A 415 13.73 29.10 -1.69
C THR A 415 13.88 29.78 -3.06
N THR A 416 14.21 28.97 -4.08
CA THR A 416 14.43 29.43 -5.46
C THR A 416 13.14 29.67 -6.23
N HIS A 417 12.13 28.80 -6.03
CA HIS A 417 10.85 28.85 -6.74
C HIS A 417 9.65 28.64 -5.79
N PRO A 418 8.67 29.56 -5.76
CA PRO A 418 7.46 29.38 -4.95
C PRO A 418 6.54 28.32 -5.56
N PHE A 419 5.79 27.62 -4.72
CA PHE A 419 4.83 26.62 -5.17
C PHE A 419 3.59 27.26 -5.80
N SER A 420 3.18 26.75 -6.97
CA SER A 420 1.90 27.12 -7.57
C SER A 420 0.72 26.55 -6.78
N LYS A 421 -0.45 27.21 -6.87
CA LYS A 421 -1.71 26.70 -6.28
C LYS A 421 -2.05 25.29 -6.78
N LYS A 422 -1.67 24.94 -8.01
CA LYS A 422 -1.86 23.60 -8.60
C LYS A 422 -1.15 22.52 -7.76
N VAL A 423 0.06 22.78 -7.29
CA VAL A 423 0.82 21.86 -6.44
C VAL A 423 0.19 21.79 -5.05
N LEU A 424 -0.07 22.95 -4.44
CA LEU A 424 -0.61 23.04 -3.07
C LEU A 424 -1.99 22.40 -2.91
N ASP A 425 -2.84 22.45 -3.93
CA ASP A 425 -4.16 21.80 -3.90
C ASP A 425 -4.04 20.25 -3.80
N ARG A 426 -2.92 19.68 -4.25
CA ARG A 426 -2.66 18.23 -4.33
C ARG A 426 -1.81 17.67 -3.19
N ALA A 427 -1.09 18.53 -2.46
CA ALA A 427 -0.21 18.13 -1.37
C ALA A 427 -0.75 18.53 0.01
N ASN A 428 -0.40 17.79 1.06
CA ASN A 428 -0.40 18.30 2.43
C ASN A 428 0.95 18.98 2.72
N THR A 429 0.97 20.22 3.23
CA THR A 429 2.23 20.93 3.50
C THR A 429 2.51 21.04 4.99
N ILE A 430 3.45 20.26 5.51
CA ILE A 430 3.86 20.30 6.91
C ILE A 430 5.08 21.22 7.05
N GLU A 431 4.93 22.27 7.85
CA GLU A 431 6.06 23.13 8.24
C GLU A 431 6.84 22.48 9.38
N PHE A 432 8.16 22.43 9.22
CA PHE A 432 9.11 21.80 10.10
C PHE A 432 10.11 22.86 10.58
N ASN A 433 9.76 23.54 11.67
CA ASN A 433 10.56 24.64 12.26
C ASN A 433 11.18 24.27 13.61
N TYR A 434 11.14 23.00 14.00
CA TYR A 434 11.66 22.57 15.29
C TYR A 434 13.12 22.15 15.16
N ILE A 435 14.00 22.85 15.89
CA ILE A 435 15.39 22.49 16.08
C ILE A 435 15.63 22.41 17.59
N ASN A 436 15.77 21.20 18.13
CA ASN A 436 16.20 21.03 19.51
C ASN A 436 17.59 20.40 19.55
N LEU A 437 18.59 21.28 19.71
CA LEU A 437 20.00 20.90 19.78
C LEU A 437 20.39 20.21 21.09
N GLY A 438 19.52 20.25 22.11
CA GLY A 438 19.76 19.67 23.43
C GLY A 438 19.25 18.25 23.61
N GLN A 439 18.87 17.57 22.51
CA GLN A 439 18.45 16.17 22.54
C GLN A 439 19.65 15.26 22.48
N PHE A 440 19.84 14.44 23.52
CA PHE A 440 20.85 13.39 23.56
C PHE A 440 20.17 12.04 23.32
N PRO A 441 20.87 11.06 22.73
CA PRO A 441 20.38 9.69 22.71
C PRO A 441 20.18 9.21 24.14
N ASP A 442 18.99 8.74 24.49
CA ASP A 442 18.77 8.14 25.80
C ASP A 442 19.64 6.88 25.94
N GLU A 443 20.27 6.68 27.10
CA GLU A 443 21.02 5.45 27.46
C GLU A 443 20.08 4.25 27.71
N ILE A 444 18.90 4.22 27.08
CA ILE A 444 17.97 3.11 27.18
C ILE A 444 18.55 1.96 26.36
N GLY A 445 18.94 0.90 27.07
CA GLY A 445 19.53 -0.30 26.49
C GLY A 445 18.74 -0.78 25.28
N TYR A 446 19.47 -1.16 24.23
CA TYR A 446 18.96 -1.77 23.01
C TYR A 446 18.14 -3.02 23.32
N SER A 447 16.86 -2.87 23.65
CA SER A 447 15.89 -3.92 23.39
C SER A 447 15.49 -3.73 21.95
N ASP A 448 16.07 -4.53 21.08
CA ASP A 448 15.57 -4.71 19.72
C ASP A 448 14.04 -4.82 19.77
N SER A 449 13.34 -3.86 19.17
CA SER A 449 11.90 -3.93 18.88
C SER A 449 11.62 -4.96 17.77
N LEU A 450 12.29 -6.12 17.85
CA LEU A 450 12.33 -7.24 16.90
C LEU A 450 11.00 -8.01 16.77
N GLY A 451 9.89 -7.49 17.29
CA GLY A 451 8.64 -8.23 17.43
C GLY A 451 7.44 -7.73 16.63
N VAL A 452 7.43 -6.47 16.17
CA VAL A 452 6.25 -5.91 15.49
C VAL A 452 6.38 -6.11 13.99
N SER A 453 5.46 -6.89 13.42
CA SER A 453 5.41 -7.10 11.98
C SER A 453 5.08 -5.79 11.24
N PRO A 454 5.76 -5.49 10.12
CA PRO A 454 5.43 -4.34 9.29
C PRO A 454 3.93 -4.29 8.92
N PRO A 455 3.30 -3.09 8.95
CA PRO A 455 1.93 -2.94 8.50
C PRO A 455 1.74 -3.27 7.04
N ASP A 456 0.53 -3.74 6.77
CA ASP A 456 -0.08 -3.68 5.45
C ASP A 456 -0.32 -2.23 5.00
N ASN A 457 -0.31 -1.99 3.70
CA ASN A 457 -0.54 -0.68 3.09
C ASN A 457 -1.86 -0.05 3.54
N SER A 458 -2.88 -0.84 3.91
CA SER A 458 -4.13 -0.35 4.50
C SER A 458 -3.95 0.57 5.72
N PHE A 459 -2.83 0.47 6.44
CA PHE A 459 -2.50 1.39 7.52
C PHE A 459 -2.46 2.85 7.04
N LEU A 460 -1.84 3.10 5.87
CA LEU A 460 -1.66 4.43 5.28
C LEU A 460 -2.62 4.74 4.13
N ARG A 461 -3.11 3.73 3.41
CA ARG A 461 -3.94 3.92 2.22
C ARG A 461 -5.23 4.65 2.58
N SER A 462 -5.60 5.67 1.80
CA SER A 462 -6.89 6.33 1.98
C SER A 462 -8.05 5.35 1.74
N GLU A 463 -9.09 5.48 2.55
CA GLU A 463 -10.37 4.80 2.42
C GLU A 463 -11.41 5.65 1.68
N TYR A 464 -11.09 6.93 1.43
CA TYR A 464 -11.99 7.90 0.82
C TYR A 464 -11.29 8.65 -0.32
N LEU A 465 -11.99 8.83 -1.45
CA LEU A 465 -11.51 9.60 -2.59
C LEU A 465 -12.36 10.86 -2.80
N GLN A 466 -13.66 10.77 -2.57
CA GLN A 466 -14.62 11.86 -2.76
C GLN A 466 -15.50 12.07 -1.53
N LEU A 467 -16.02 13.28 -1.34
CA LEU A 467 -16.86 13.59 -0.18
C LEU A 467 -18.10 12.68 -0.07
N VAL A 468 -18.63 12.21 -1.21
CA VAL A 468 -19.78 11.29 -1.24
C VAL A 468 -19.49 9.97 -0.52
N ASP A 469 -18.24 9.53 -0.49
CA ASP A 469 -17.80 8.28 0.16
C ASP A 469 -18.01 8.33 1.68
N VAL A 470 -17.92 9.52 2.28
CA VAL A 470 -18.00 9.74 3.73
C VAL A 470 -19.30 10.39 4.19
N TYR A 471 -20.04 11.00 3.27
CA TYR A 471 -21.14 11.90 3.61
C TYR A 471 -22.25 11.24 4.44
N GLN A 472 -22.55 9.98 4.17
CA GLN A 472 -23.61 9.25 4.89
C GLN A 472 -23.21 8.93 6.34
N ASN A 473 -21.94 8.60 6.57
CA ASN A 473 -21.45 8.10 7.86
C ASN A 473 -20.94 9.23 8.78
N HIS A 474 -20.49 10.36 8.21
CA HIS A 474 -19.87 11.47 8.95
C HIS A 474 -20.53 12.81 8.66
N ARG A 475 -21.85 12.83 8.41
CA ARG A 475 -22.61 14.01 7.98
C ARG A 475 -22.36 15.24 8.85
N ASP A 476 -22.46 15.09 10.17
CA ASP A 476 -22.35 16.22 11.11
C ASP A 476 -20.93 16.81 11.12
N LEU A 477 -19.90 15.95 11.12
CA LEU A 477 -18.50 16.37 11.05
C LEU A 477 -18.16 17.07 9.73
N VAL A 478 -18.69 16.56 8.62
CA VAL A 478 -18.51 17.18 7.30
C VAL A 478 -19.18 18.56 7.26
N HIS A 479 -20.41 18.70 7.76
CA HIS A 479 -21.10 20.00 7.79
C HIS A 479 -20.37 21.02 8.66
N ARG A 480 -20.07 20.71 9.92
CA ARG A 480 -19.36 21.64 10.82
C ARG A 480 -17.99 22.06 10.26
N THR A 481 -17.25 21.14 9.66
CA THR A 481 -15.92 21.41 9.09
C THR A 481 -16.03 22.27 7.84
N THR A 482 -17.01 21.97 6.97
CA THR A 482 -17.28 22.75 5.76
C THR A 482 -17.75 24.16 6.09
N GLU A 483 -18.60 24.34 7.10
CA GLU A 483 -19.04 25.67 7.54
C GLU A 483 -17.88 26.54 8.04
N LYS A 484 -16.94 25.95 8.81
CA LYS A 484 -15.70 26.63 9.21
C LYS A 484 -14.89 27.06 7.99
N LEU A 485 -14.73 26.16 7.01
CA LEU A 485 -13.99 26.45 5.77
C LEU A 485 -14.68 27.51 4.89
N VAL A 486 -16.01 27.53 4.80
CA VAL A 486 -16.74 28.56 4.03
C VAL A 486 -16.49 29.95 4.60
N LYS A 487 -16.49 30.09 5.93
CA LYS A 487 -16.15 31.36 6.61
C LYS A 487 -14.72 31.80 6.25
N ILE A 488 -13.75 30.89 6.35
CA ILE A 488 -12.36 31.15 5.97
C ILE A 488 -12.26 31.51 4.48
N ASN A 489 -13.01 30.82 3.62
CA ASN A 489 -12.98 31.06 2.19
C ASN A 489 -13.43 32.48 1.83
N SER A 490 -14.48 32.98 2.50
CA SER A 490 -14.94 34.36 2.32
C SER A 490 -13.89 35.42 2.68
N ILE A 491 -13.01 35.12 3.64
CA ILE A 491 -11.86 35.96 3.98
C ILE A 491 -10.81 35.91 2.85
N LEU A 492 -10.48 34.71 2.36
CA LEU A 492 -9.46 34.51 1.32
C LEU A 492 -9.84 35.07 -0.07
N GLU A 493 -11.12 35.30 -0.32
CA GLU A 493 -11.62 35.87 -1.58
C GLU A 493 -11.03 37.26 -1.86
N GLU A 494 -10.76 38.04 -0.82
CA GLU A 494 -10.21 39.40 -0.95
C GLU A 494 -8.84 39.44 -1.67
N ILE A 495 -8.06 38.37 -1.52
CA ILE A 495 -6.74 38.23 -2.17
C ILE A 495 -6.76 37.20 -3.31
N HIS A 496 -7.96 36.83 -3.79
CA HIS A 496 -8.16 35.79 -4.81
C HIS A 496 -7.47 34.45 -4.47
N SER A 497 -7.41 34.11 -3.18
CA SER A 497 -6.79 32.87 -2.68
C SER A 497 -7.82 31.88 -2.13
N HIS A 498 -9.06 31.96 -2.62
CA HIS A 498 -10.16 31.07 -2.28
C HIS A 498 -9.85 29.60 -2.61
N VAL A 499 -10.34 28.69 -1.77
CA VAL A 499 -10.13 27.25 -1.84
C VAL A 499 -11.24 26.56 -2.62
N GLY A 500 -10.89 25.52 -3.37
CA GLY A 500 -11.84 24.69 -4.11
C GLY A 500 -12.27 23.43 -3.36
N PHE A 501 -13.13 22.63 -4.00
CA PHE A 501 -13.66 21.37 -3.45
C PHE A 501 -12.57 20.38 -3.00
N ARG A 502 -11.44 20.32 -3.72
CA ARG A 502 -10.30 19.45 -3.38
C ARG A 502 -9.74 19.71 -1.98
N ILE A 503 -9.64 20.98 -1.60
CA ILE A 503 -9.13 21.36 -0.28
C ILE A 503 -10.17 21.02 0.77
N ARG A 504 -11.45 21.34 0.52
CA ARG A 504 -12.55 20.97 1.42
C ARG A 504 -12.54 19.46 1.72
N ASP A 505 -12.48 18.64 0.68
CA ASP A 505 -12.55 17.18 0.81
C ASP A 505 -11.32 16.66 1.57
N SER A 506 -10.12 17.15 1.24
CA SER A 506 -8.88 16.83 1.95
C SER A 506 -8.95 17.15 3.46
N VAL A 507 -9.46 18.34 3.81
CA VAL A 507 -9.63 18.75 5.21
C VAL A 507 -10.67 17.87 5.89
N CYS A 508 -11.80 17.58 5.24
CA CYS A 508 -12.83 16.69 5.81
C CYS A 508 -12.28 15.28 6.06
N PHE A 509 -11.54 14.69 5.10
CA PHE A 509 -10.95 13.36 5.29
C PHE A 509 -9.96 13.35 6.45
N TYR A 510 -9.10 14.36 6.54
CA TYR A 510 -8.17 14.50 7.66
C TYR A 510 -8.92 14.54 9.01
N MET A 511 -9.97 15.38 9.11
CA MET A 511 -10.78 15.49 10.33
C MET A 511 -11.49 14.17 10.67
N ILE A 512 -12.02 13.46 9.68
CA ILE A 512 -12.69 12.15 9.87
C ILE A 512 -11.71 11.10 10.37
N TYR A 513 -10.52 10.99 9.78
CA TYR A 513 -9.50 10.06 10.27
C TYR A 513 -9.05 10.42 11.68
N ASN A 514 -8.93 11.71 12.00
CA ASN A 514 -8.62 12.14 13.35
C ASN A 514 -9.73 11.76 14.35
N GLU A 515 -11.01 11.97 14.01
CA GLU A 515 -12.14 11.58 14.86
C GLU A 515 -12.17 10.06 15.09
N ARG A 516 -11.92 9.27 14.04
CA ARG A 516 -11.94 7.81 14.09
C ARG A 516 -10.80 7.22 14.92
N PHE A 517 -9.60 7.78 14.81
CA PHE A 517 -8.40 7.25 15.46
C PHE A 517 -8.02 8.00 16.75
N GLN A 518 -8.70 9.11 17.05
CA GLN A 518 -8.52 9.91 18.27
C GLN A 518 -7.06 10.32 18.52
N LEU A 519 -6.35 10.68 17.45
CA LEU A 519 -4.92 11.02 17.52
C LEU A 519 -4.68 12.42 18.08
N LEU A 520 -5.55 13.37 17.74
CA LEU A 520 -5.48 14.78 18.16
C LEU A 520 -6.85 15.27 18.62
N SER A 521 -6.87 16.33 19.43
CA SER A 521 -8.12 17.05 19.69
C SER A 521 -8.65 17.67 18.39
N GLU A 522 -9.96 17.87 18.28
CA GLU A 522 -10.55 18.41 17.05
C GLU A 522 -10.01 19.80 16.72
N ASP A 523 -9.86 20.68 17.71
CA ASP A 523 -9.32 22.02 17.48
C ASP A 523 -7.83 21.96 17.09
N ALA A 524 -7.03 21.05 17.65
CA ALA A 524 -5.63 20.86 17.23
C ALA A 524 -5.51 20.30 15.80
N ALA A 525 -6.34 19.32 15.45
CA ALA A 525 -6.40 18.78 14.08
C ALA A 525 -6.81 19.85 13.07
N PHE A 526 -7.79 20.69 13.41
CA PHE A 526 -8.23 21.77 12.54
C PHE A 526 -7.18 22.89 12.44
N ASP A 527 -6.49 23.22 13.54
CA ASP A 527 -5.34 24.15 13.56
C ASP A 527 -4.26 23.72 12.55
N LEU A 528 -3.89 22.44 12.57
CA LEU A 528 -2.94 21.88 11.60
C LEU A 528 -3.46 21.94 10.16
N GLN A 529 -4.76 21.80 9.92
CA GLN A 529 -5.32 21.95 8.57
C GLN A 529 -5.27 23.39 8.07
N LEU A 530 -5.44 24.38 8.94
CA LEU A 530 -5.25 25.79 8.58
C LEU A 530 -3.80 26.05 8.15
N LEU A 531 -2.82 25.52 8.88
CA LEU A 531 -1.41 25.60 8.53
C LEU A 531 -1.06 24.86 7.24
N GLN A 532 -1.63 23.67 7.01
CA GLN A 532 -1.26 22.83 5.88
C GLN A 532 -1.96 23.18 4.57
N LYS A 533 -3.16 23.77 4.63
CA LYS A 533 -4.02 24.00 3.44
C LYS A 533 -4.39 25.44 3.17
N ILE A 534 -4.43 26.28 4.20
CA ILE A 534 -4.93 27.65 4.08
C ILE A 534 -3.78 28.64 4.01
N LEU A 535 -2.97 28.71 5.07
CA LEU A 535 -1.87 29.68 5.19
C LEU A 535 -0.81 29.60 4.07
N PRO A 536 -0.46 28.42 3.49
CA PRO A 536 0.52 28.33 2.41
C PRO A 536 0.13 29.10 1.14
N ARG A 537 -1.14 29.49 1.03
CA ARG A 537 -1.71 30.22 -0.10
C ARG A 537 -1.78 31.73 0.16
N VAL A 538 -1.42 32.20 1.35
CA VAL A 538 -1.41 33.62 1.73
C VAL A 538 0.00 34.16 1.58
N GLN A 539 0.19 35.06 0.62
CA GLN A 539 1.46 35.75 0.38
C GLN A 539 1.22 37.07 -0.35
N GLY A 540 2.14 38.02 -0.19
CA GLY A 540 2.11 39.31 -0.87
C GLY A 540 2.56 40.46 0.01
N SER A 541 2.47 41.67 -0.55
CA SER A 541 2.86 42.94 0.08
C SER A 541 1.69 43.93 0.25
N SER A 542 0.47 43.54 -0.12
CA SER A 542 -0.67 44.45 -0.15
C SER A 542 -1.35 44.61 1.22
N SER A 543 -2.03 45.75 1.42
CA SER A 543 -2.86 45.99 2.60
C SER A 543 -4.01 44.98 2.73
N SER A 544 -4.52 44.46 1.61
CA SER A 544 -5.50 43.35 1.62
C SER A 544 -4.93 42.07 2.22
N VAL A 545 -3.64 41.75 2.00
CA VAL A 545 -2.99 40.61 2.67
C VAL A 545 -2.93 40.84 4.18
N LYS A 546 -2.57 42.06 4.63
CA LYS A 546 -2.59 42.42 6.06
C LYS A 546 -3.98 42.20 6.67
N ARG A 547 -5.03 42.69 6.01
CA ARG A 547 -6.42 42.52 6.46
C ARG A 547 -6.84 41.06 6.56
N VAL A 548 -6.52 40.26 5.54
CA VAL A 548 -6.79 38.82 5.54
C VAL A 548 -6.09 38.12 6.70
N LEU A 549 -4.80 38.42 6.95
CA LEU A 549 -4.07 37.86 8.07
C LEU A 549 -4.70 38.24 9.42
N LEU A 550 -5.14 39.49 9.60
CA LEU A 550 -5.84 39.93 10.82
C LEU A 550 -7.19 39.22 11.01
N GLN A 551 -7.95 39.02 9.95
CA GLN A 551 -9.22 38.28 9.99
C GLN A 551 -9.01 36.79 10.30
N LEU A 552 -7.97 36.17 9.73
CA LEU A 552 -7.58 34.79 10.07
C LEU A 552 -7.08 34.69 11.51
N MET A 553 -6.31 35.68 12.00
CA MET A 553 -5.85 35.76 13.40
C MET A 553 -7.03 35.83 14.35
N GLN A 554 -8.05 36.62 14.03
CA GLN A 554 -9.30 36.69 14.79
C GLN A 554 -9.96 35.30 14.94
N GLY A 555 -10.03 34.54 13.84
CA GLY A 555 -10.54 33.17 13.84
C GLY A 555 -9.65 32.19 14.61
N ALA A 556 -8.33 32.34 14.53
CA ALA A 556 -7.36 31.51 15.25
C ALA A 556 -7.40 31.73 16.76
N LEU A 557 -7.57 32.98 17.21
CA LEU A 557 -7.72 33.32 18.62
C LEU A 557 -9.11 32.97 19.17
N GLY A 558 -10.14 32.98 18.32
CA GLY A 558 -11.52 32.73 18.76
C GLY A 558 -12.16 33.93 19.47
N LYS A 559 -11.64 35.14 19.30
CA LYS A 559 -12.14 36.40 19.87
C LYS A 559 -12.16 37.51 18.82
N THR A 560 -12.98 38.53 19.01
CA THR A 560 -13.04 39.70 18.12
C THR A 560 -11.78 40.57 18.26
N LEU A 561 -11.26 41.07 17.14
CA LEU A 561 -10.11 41.97 17.09
C LEU A 561 -10.53 43.33 16.50
N PRO A 562 -9.96 44.46 16.97
CA PRO A 562 -10.18 45.78 16.36
C PRO A 562 -9.38 45.89 15.06
N ILE A 563 -9.90 45.30 13.97
CA ILE A 563 -9.17 45.21 12.69
C ILE A 563 -8.77 46.59 12.17
N ALA A 564 -9.61 47.62 12.32
CA ALA A 564 -9.30 48.97 11.84
C ALA A 564 -8.04 49.57 12.49
N GLU A 565 -7.88 49.41 13.80
CA GLU A 565 -6.70 49.88 14.55
C GLU A 565 -5.46 49.06 14.18
N LEU A 566 -5.61 47.73 14.13
CA LEU A 566 -4.51 46.81 13.78
C LEU A 566 -4.04 46.97 12.31
N MET A 567 -4.87 47.53 11.44
CA MET A 567 -4.46 47.88 10.09
C MET A 567 -3.46 49.04 10.06
N GLU A 568 -3.49 49.94 11.05
CA GLU A 568 -2.48 50.99 11.22
C GLU A 568 -1.20 50.43 11.83
N ASP A 569 -1.30 49.72 12.95
CA ASP A 569 -0.16 49.11 13.65
C ASP A 569 -0.56 47.78 14.32
N ALA A 570 0.06 46.67 13.92
CA ALA A 570 -0.17 45.35 14.50
C ALA A 570 0.95 44.91 15.47
N SER A 571 1.90 45.78 15.81
CA SER A 571 3.08 45.46 16.62
C SER A 571 2.73 44.80 17.95
N ASP A 572 1.79 45.38 18.69
CA ASP A 572 1.33 44.86 19.98
C ASP A 572 0.73 43.45 19.89
N LEU A 573 0.20 43.07 18.71
CA LEU A 573 -0.37 41.76 18.48
C LEU A 573 0.72 40.73 18.29
N TYR A 574 1.70 40.94 17.39
CA TYR A 574 2.70 39.91 17.09
C TYR A 574 3.85 39.87 18.10
N VAL A 575 4.17 40.95 18.81
CA VAL A 575 5.20 40.96 19.87
C VAL A 575 4.84 40.00 21.00
N LYS A 576 3.54 39.85 21.31
CA LYS A 576 3.06 38.87 22.30
C LYS A 576 3.30 37.42 21.89
N TRP A 577 3.54 37.17 20.60
CA TRP A 577 3.75 35.85 20.02
C TRP A 577 5.22 35.60 19.61
N SER A 578 6.10 36.61 19.69
CA SER A 578 7.52 36.50 19.35
C SER A 578 8.40 35.97 20.50
N GLY A 579 7.89 35.95 21.74
CA GLY A 579 8.61 35.46 22.92
C GLY A 579 8.37 33.97 23.24
N SER A 580 9.24 33.38 24.08
CA SER A 580 9.09 32.03 24.65
C SER A 580 7.97 31.90 25.68
N GLN A 581 7.20 32.96 25.92
CA GLN A 581 6.00 32.88 26.74
C GLN A 581 4.91 32.17 25.93
N THR A 582 4.32 31.14 26.53
CA THR A 582 3.09 30.51 26.06
C THR A 582 2.10 31.62 25.72
N GLY A 583 1.85 31.79 24.43
CA GLY A 583 0.97 32.81 23.90
C GLY A 583 -0.38 32.79 24.59
N GLU A 584 -1.07 33.92 24.53
CA GLU A 584 -2.46 34.07 24.96
C GLU A 584 -3.29 32.83 24.57
N ALA A 585 -4.17 32.35 25.46
CA ALA A 585 -4.99 31.17 25.22
C ALA A 585 -5.75 31.31 23.89
N ALA A 586 -5.29 30.60 22.86
CA ALA A 586 -5.83 30.66 21.51
C ALA A 586 -6.51 29.35 21.17
N LYS A 587 -7.58 29.44 20.39
CA LYS A 587 -8.27 28.26 19.88
C LYS A 587 -7.40 27.43 18.93
N HIS A 588 -6.64 28.10 18.07
CA HIS A 588 -5.72 27.51 17.10
C HIS A 588 -4.32 28.14 17.27
N PRO A 589 -3.55 27.71 18.29
CA PRO A 589 -2.31 28.36 18.70
C PRO A 589 -1.20 28.31 17.66
N GLN A 590 -1.08 27.23 16.88
CA GLN A 590 0.00 27.11 15.89
C GLN A 590 -0.27 28.04 14.69
N THR A 591 -1.51 28.10 14.20
CA THR A 591 -1.97 29.06 13.19
C THR A 591 -1.76 30.49 13.66
N ALA A 592 -2.16 30.82 14.90
CA ALA A 592 -1.99 32.16 15.46
C ALA A 592 -0.51 32.58 15.50
N ARG A 593 0.38 31.68 15.93
CA ARG A 593 1.82 31.93 15.94
C ARG A 593 2.38 32.18 14.54
N LYS A 594 1.99 31.39 13.54
CA LYS A 594 2.45 31.58 12.16
C LYS A 594 1.91 32.87 11.55
N ILE A 595 0.64 33.22 11.81
CA ILE A 595 0.06 34.49 11.36
C ILE A 595 0.77 35.68 12.00
N ALA A 596 1.06 35.63 13.30
CA ALA A 596 1.82 36.68 13.98
C ALA A 596 3.20 36.90 13.34
N PHE A 597 3.91 35.81 13.03
CA PHE A 597 5.17 35.87 12.29
C PHE A 597 4.99 36.51 10.90
N MET A 598 3.96 36.11 10.16
CA MET A 598 3.68 36.65 8.83
C MET A 598 3.30 38.14 8.87
N LEU A 599 2.54 38.59 9.88
CA LEU A 599 2.20 40.00 10.09
C LEU A 599 3.42 40.84 10.40
N ARG A 600 4.28 40.36 11.31
CA ARG A 600 5.55 41.01 11.65
C ARG A 600 6.40 41.27 10.40
N ARG A 601 6.58 40.24 9.56
CA ARG A 601 7.34 40.39 8.31
C ARG A 601 6.68 41.35 7.33
N LEU A 602 5.36 41.34 7.24
CA LEU A 602 4.67 42.27 6.35
C LEU A 602 4.91 43.73 6.74
N GLU A 603 5.00 44.03 8.04
CA GLU A 603 5.29 45.38 8.55
C GLU A 603 6.78 45.74 8.51
N GLU A 604 7.67 44.79 8.85
CA GLU A 604 9.12 45.02 8.89
C GLU A 604 9.76 44.99 7.49
N ASP A 605 9.42 43.98 6.67
CA ASP A 605 10.04 43.73 5.36
C ASP A 605 9.18 44.23 4.17
N GLY A 606 7.93 44.62 4.42
CA GLY A 606 6.99 45.03 3.37
C GLY A 606 6.44 43.88 2.51
N PHE A 607 6.79 42.63 2.82
CA PHE A 607 6.32 41.44 2.12
C PHE A 607 6.22 40.27 3.10
N THR A 608 5.22 39.40 2.89
CA THR A 608 5.07 38.19 3.68
C THR A 608 4.72 36.98 2.82
N SER A 609 5.19 35.82 3.25
CA SER A 609 4.87 34.53 2.66
C SER A 609 4.99 33.45 3.71
N TYR A 610 4.14 32.43 3.62
CA TYR A 610 4.24 31.24 4.45
C TYR A 610 5.61 30.55 4.31
N TRP A 611 6.21 30.64 3.12
CA TRP A 611 7.42 29.93 2.72
C TRP A 611 8.72 30.60 3.12
N LEU A 612 8.64 31.77 3.76
CA LEU A 612 9.82 32.47 4.25
C LEU A 612 9.99 32.16 5.75
N SER A 613 11.20 31.72 6.12
CA SER A 613 11.66 31.50 7.49
C SER A 613 12.24 32.76 8.13
#